data_AF-A0A0J7K356-F1
#
_entry.id   AF-A0A0J7K356-F1
#
_cell.length_a   1.000
_cell.length_b   1.000
_cell.length_c   1.000
_cell.angle_alpha   90.00
_cell.angle_beta   90.00
_cell.angle_gamma   90.00
#
_symmetry.space_group_name_H-M   'P 1'
#
loop_
_entity.id
_entity.type
_entity.pdbx_description
1 polymer ?
#
loop_
_entity_poly.entity_id
_entity_poly.type
_entity_poly.pdbx_seq_one_letter_code
_entity_poly.pdbx_strand_id
1 'polypeptide(L)'
;MTTDVDHDDGSGKPRVSLCCRVNSFLTGDECVKDVTNGTEVVQLPAVYETNLVLANITTSDEYFNFVIWNPCAGRNRYALNPHVYMDEKWYLMSNGSILRPLAEELEERILDYRQYCLARVRSYEYREYLVFFCEETFPIEDDDGGGIVYSFGMLVSVPFLAATYIVYWLLPDLKNLHGLTLRGYVGCLAMAYSIVGMLQLTPQEQILTSICITLGISTE
;
A
#
# COMPACT_ATOMS: atom_id res chain seq x y z
N MET A 1 30.99 7.43 -4.00
CA MET A 1 30.97 8.13 -5.30
C MET A 1 31.55 7.18 -6.34
N THR A 2 30.73 6.29 -6.85
CA THR A 2 31.07 5.42 -7.98
C THR A 2 30.01 5.70 -9.01
N THR A 3 30.44 6.38 -10.07
CA THR A 3 29.65 6.65 -11.26
C THR A 3 29.41 5.31 -11.95
N ASP A 4 28.19 4.78 -11.84
CA ASP A 4 27.77 3.65 -12.67
C ASP A 4 27.63 4.16 -14.10
N VAL A 5 28.53 3.65 -14.93
CA VAL A 5 28.57 3.83 -16.37
C VAL A 5 27.31 3.17 -16.93
N ASP A 6 26.43 3.98 -17.54
CA ASP A 6 25.33 3.51 -18.37
C ASP A 6 25.91 2.54 -19.42
N HIS A 7 25.70 1.24 -19.21
CA HIS A 7 25.74 0.28 -20.29
C HIS A 7 24.42 0.42 -21.05
N ASP A 8 24.41 1.37 -21.98
CA ASP A 8 23.37 1.46 -23.01
C ASP A 8 23.50 0.23 -23.91
N ASP A 9 22.85 -0.86 -23.50
CA ASP A 9 22.69 -2.04 -24.35
C ASP A 9 21.69 -1.69 -25.45
N GLY A 10 22.23 -1.40 -26.63
CA GLY A 10 21.55 -0.79 -27.79
C GLY A 10 20.52 -1.67 -28.49
N SER A 11 19.59 -2.29 -27.75
CA SER A 11 18.49 -3.06 -28.35
C SER A 11 17.20 -2.25 -28.57
N GLY A 12 17.10 -1.01 -28.05
CA GLY A 12 15.92 -0.16 -28.20
C GLY A 12 14.62 -0.72 -27.58
N LYS A 13 14.69 -1.88 -26.91
CA LYS A 13 13.53 -2.52 -26.28
C LYS A 13 13.17 -1.85 -24.95
N PRO A 14 11.88 -1.77 -24.61
CA PRO A 14 11.41 -1.33 -23.30
C PRO A 14 12.00 -2.20 -22.18
N ARG A 15 12.21 -1.59 -21.02
CA ARG A 15 12.78 -2.25 -19.83
C ARG A 15 11.67 -2.64 -18.88
N VAL A 16 11.80 -3.82 -18.28
CA VAL A 16 10.91 -4.32 -17.22
C VAL A 16 11.77 -4.75 -16.04
N SER A 17 11.48 -4.21 -14.87
CA SER A 17 12.22 -4.53 -13.67
C SER A 17 11.66 -5.78 -12.98
N LEU A 18 12.54 -6.71 -12.63
CA LEU A 18 12.25 -7.88 -11.81
C LEU A 18 13.01 -7.78 -10.50
N CYS A 19 12.37 -8.06 -9.36
CA CYS A 19 13.07 -8.02 -8.07
C CYS A 19 14.04 -9.21 -7.96
N CYS A 20 13.64 -10.34 -8.54
CA CYS A 20 14.40 -11.57 -8.60
C CYS A 20 14.40 -12.12 -10.02
N ARG A 21 15.39 -12.98 -10.34
CA ARG A 21 15.38 -13.69 -11.61
C ARG A 21 14.10 -14.51 -11.78
N VAL A 22 13.68 -14.69 -13.03
CA VAL A 22 12.58 -15.60 -13.39
C VAL A 22 12.82 -16.97 -12.74
N ASN A 23 11.73 -17.63 -12.32
CA ASN A 23 11.74 -18.89 -11.56
C ASN A 23 12.30 -18.80 -10.13
N SER A 24 12.32 -17.60 -9.54
CA SER A 24 12.63 -17.40 -8.12
C SER A 24 11.44 -16.78 -7.39
N PHE A 25 11.45 -16.86 -6.07
CA PHE A 25 10.53 -16.19 -5.16
C PHE A 25 11.26 -15.13 -4.35
N LEU A 26 10.59 -14.02 -4.07
CA LEU A 26 11.06 -12.98 -3.16
C LEU A 26 10.63 -13.34 -1.73
N THR A 27 11.57 -13.31 -0.79
CA THR A 27 11.35 -13.48 0.66
C THR A 27 12.07 -12.35 1.38
N GLY A 28 11.33 -11.34 1.84
CA GLY A 28 11.94 -10.12 2.36
C GLY A 28 12.76 -9.40 1.28
N ASP A 29 14.09 -9.31 1.47
CA ASP A 29 15.05 -8.79 0.50
C ASP A 29 15.77 -9.87 -0.30
N GLU A 30 15.54 -11.15 0.00
CA GLU A 30 16.28 -12.26 -0.58
C GLU A 30 15.50 -12.98 -1.69
N CYS A 31 16.24 -13.46 -2.69
CA CYS A 31 15.70 -14.25 -3.78
C CYS A 31 15.97 -15.74 -3.55
N VAL A 32 14.91 -16.51 -3.35
CA VAL A 32 14.97 -17.95 -3.13
C VAL A 32 14.54 -18.68 -4.39
N LYS A 33 15.38 -19.58 -4.91
CA LYS A 33 15.04 -20.39 -6.09
C LYS A 33 13.92 -21.36 -5.77
N ASP A 34 13.07 -21.62 -6.75
CA ASP A 34 12.13 -22.73 -6.67
C ASP A 34 12.91 -24.06 -6.72
N VAL A 35 12.87 -24.82 -5.62
CA VAL A 35 13.55 -26.12 -5.48
C VAL A 35 12.65 -27.27 -5.97
N THR A 36 11.39 -26.98 -6.31
CA THR A 36 10.54 -28.01 -6.89
C THR A 36 11.02 -28.30 -8.32
N ASN A 37 11.33 -29.58 -8.59
CA ASN A 37 11.58 -30.13 -9.93
C ASN A 37 10.27 -30.12 -10.76
N GLY A 38 9.59 -28.99 -10.81
CA GLY A 38 8.28 -28.81 -11.43
C GLY A 38 8.44 -28.11 -12.76
N THR A 39 7.95 -28.75 -13.82
CA THR A 39 7.63 -28.17 -15.12
C THR A 39 6.46 -27.17 -15.04
N GLU A 40 6.36 -26.37 -13.98
CA GLU A 40 5.42 -25.24 -13.94
C GLU A 40 5.97 -24.14 -14.83
N VAL A 41 5.35 -23.95 -15.99
CA VAL A 41 5.67 -22.85 -16.89
C VAL A 41 5.25 -21.56 -16.18
N VAL A 42 6.24 -20.83 -15.68
CA VAL A 42 6.03 -19.57 -14.99
C VAL A 42 5.47 -18.54 -15.98
N GLN A 43 4.20 -18.19 -15.81
CA GLN A 43 3.54 -17.20 -16.65
C GLN A 43 3.89 -15.78 -16.17
N LEU A 44 4.54 -15.01 -17.04
CA LEU A 44 4.74 -13.59 -16.85
C LEU A 44 3.43 -12.83 -17.12
N PRO A 45 3.27 -11.60 -16.57
CA PRO A 45 2.05 -10.82 -16.73
C PRO A 45 1.71 -10.56 -18.20
N ALA A 46 0.41 -10.44 -18.50
CA ALA A 46 -0.07 -10.01 -19.80
C ALA A 46 0.30 -8.54 -20.07
N VAL A 47 0.59 -8.23 -21.33
CA VAL A 47 0.97 -6.88 -21.78
C VAL A 47 -0.23 -6.17 -22.40
N TYR A 48 -0.37 -4.87 -22.13
CA TYR A 48 -1.43 -4.04 -22.67
C TYR A 48 -0.88 -2.82 -23.40
N GLU A 49 -1.61 -2.36 -24.41
CA GLU A 49 -1.34 -1.11 -25.11
C GLU A 49 -1.90 0.09 -24.35
N THR A 50 -1.56 1.31 -24.79
CA THR A 50 -2.00 2.57 -24.14
C THR A 50 -3.53 2.74 -24.08
N ASN A 51 -4.27 2.06 -24.94
CA ASN A 51 -5.74 2.03 -24.96
C ASN A 51 -6.33 0.89 -24.11
N LEU A 52 -5.54 0.25 -23.24
CA LEU A 52 -5.93 -0.89 -22.38
C LEU A 52 -6.39 -2.14 -23.14
N VAL A 53 -6.03 -2.26 -24.42
CA VAL A 53 -6.25 -3.48 -25.20
C VAL A 53 -5.07 -4.41 -24.97
N LEU A 54 -5.34 -5.72 -24.87
CA LEU A 54 -4.28 -6.73 -24.78
C LEU A 54 -3.35 -6.62 -25.99
N ALA A 55 -2.06 -6.43 -25.74
CA ALA A 55 -1.05 -6.36 -26.78
C ALA A 55 -0.82 -7.76 -27.36
N ASN A 56 -0.55 -7.84 -28.67
CA ASN A 56 -0.26 -9.11 -29.35
C ASN A 56 1.21 -9.53 -29.17
N ILE A 57 1.74 -9.38 -27.96
CA ILE A 57 3.11 -9.71 -27.57
C ILE A 57 3.11 -10.41 -26.23
N THR A 58 4.16 -11.18 -25.96
CA THR A 58 4.37 -11.85 -24.68
C THR A 58 5.45 -11.13 -23.89
N THR A 59 5.30 -11.10 -22.57
CA THR A 59 6.36 -10.63 -21.67
C THR A 59 7.51 -11.63 -21.71
N SER A 60 8.51 -11.36 -22.55
CA SER A 60 9.66 -12.24 -22.82
C SER A 60 10.88 -11.43 -23.27
N ASP A 61 12.05 -12.05 -23.27
CA ASP A 61 13.33 -11.44 -23.69
C ASP A 61 13.32 -10.99 -25.17
N GLU A 62 12.35 -11.46 -25.97
CA GLU A 62 12.16 -11.02 -27.36
C GLU A 62 11.68 -9.56 -27.42
N TYR A 63 10.77 -9.14 -26.52
CA TYR A 63 10.13 -7.83 -26.56
C TYR A 63 10.62 -6.87 -25.48
N PHE A 64 11.13 -7.39 -24.36
CA PHE A 64 11.55 -6.60 -23.21
C PHE A 64 12.98 -6.91 -22.81
N ASN A 65 13.65 -5.91 -22.25
CA ASN A 65 14.90 -6.08 -21.52
C ASN A 65 14.58 -6.22 -20.03
N PHE A 66 14.78 -7.41 -19.45
CA PHE A 66 14.59 -7.60 -18.01
C PHE A 66 15.79 -7.09 -17.24
N VAL A 67 15.55 -6.20 -16.29
CA VAL A 67 16.57 -5.66 -15.38
C VAL A 67 16.30 -6.18 -13.98
N ILE A 68 17.31 -6.76 -13.34
CA ILE A 68 17.20 -7.11 -11.92
C ILE A 68 17.43 -5.85 -11.10
N TRP A 69 16.38 -5.36 -10.46
CA TRP A 69 16.41 -4.08 -9.76
C TRP A 69 15.55 -4.14 -8.50
N ASN A 70 16.10 -3.64 -7.40
CA ASN A 70 15.36 -3.40 -6.18
C ASN A 70 15.18 -1.88 -6.02
N PRO A 71 13.99 -1.32 -6.36
CA PRO A 71 13.77 0.12 -6.24
C PRO A 71 13.84 0.61 -4.79
N CYS A 72 13.63 -0.28 -3.81
CA CYS A 72 13.47 0.07 -2.39
C CYS A 72 14.64 -0.43 -1.54
N ALA A 73 15.86 -0.36 -2.07
CA ALA A 73 17.04 -0.71 -1.29
C ALA A 73 17.11 0.14 0.00
N GLY A 74 16.93 -0.51 1.16
CA GLY A 74 16.90 0.15 2.46
C GLY A 74 15.56 0.79 2.84
N ARG A 75 14.46 0.50 2.12
CA ARG A 75 13.09 0.95 2.44
C ARG A 75 12.11 -0.23 2.38
N ASN A 76 10.93 -0.04 2.94
CA ASN A 76 9.85 -1.02 2.83
C ASN A 76 9.28 -1.03 1.40
N ARG A 77 8.94 -2.24 0.93
CA ARG A 77 8.23 -2.43 -0.34
C ARG A 77 6.74 -2.56 -0.07
N TYR A 78 5.94 -1.91 -0.89
CA TYR A 78 4.51 -2.13 -0.97
C TYR A 78 4.19 -3.03 -2.15
N ALA A 79 3.30 -4.01 -1.96
CA ALA A 79 2.88 -4.95 -2.99
C ALA A 79 1.45 -4.64 -3.46
N LEU A 80 1.26 -4.41 -4.76
CA LEU A 80 -0.08 -4.24 -5.32
C LEU A 80 -0.78 -5.59 -5.47
N ASN A 81 -1.94 -5.72 -4.82
CA ASN A 81 -2.67 -6.95 -4.65
C ASN A 81 -4.14 -6.83 -5.09
N PRO A 82 -4.41 -7.00 -6.39
CA PRO A 82 -5.76 -6.85 -6.96
C PRO A 82 -6.76 -7.91 -6.49
N HIS A 83 -6.30 -8.99 -5.83
CA HIS A 83 -7.16 -10.03 -5.28
C HIS A 83 -7.79 -9.63 -3.96
N VAL A 84 -7.15 -8.72 -3.21
CA VAL A 84 -7.64 -8.23 -1.92
C VAL A 84 -8.28 -6.85 -2.07
N TYR A 85 -7.64 -5.96 -2.84
CA TYR A 85 -8.05 -4.57 -2.99
C TYR A 85 -8.28 -4.22 -4.46
N MET A 86 -9.51 -3.80 -4.80
CA MET A 86 -9.90 -3.52 -6.19
C MET A 86 -9.13 -2.32 -6.78
N ASP A 87 -8.82 -1.33 -5.94
CA ASP A 87 -8.05 -0.12 -6.26
C ASP A 87 -6.56 -0.38 -6.50
N GLU A 88 -6.05 -1.55 -6.11
CA GLU A 88 -4.68 -1.99 -6.40
C GLU A 88 -4.54 -2.70 -7.75
N LYS A 89 -5.56 -2.61 -8.61
CA LYS A 89 -5.49 -3.11 -9.96
C LYS A 89 -4.32 -2.45 -10.71
N TRP A 90 -3.60 -3.26 -11.48
CA TRP A 90 -2.47 -2.79 -12.27
C TRP A 90 -2.39 -3.51 -13.63
N TYR A 91 -1.68 -2.88 -14.56
CA TYR A 91 -1.45 -3.41 -15.91
C TYR A 91 -0.01 -3.16 -16.35
N LEU A 92 0.64 -4.16 -16.95
CA LEU A 92 1.95 -3.99 -17.59
C LEU A 92 1.77 -3.43 -19.01
N MET A 93 2.32 -2.26 -19.26
CA MET A 93 2.22 -1.57 -20.54
C MET A 93 3.27 -2.05 -21.54
N SER A 94 2.99 -1.92 -22.84
CA SER A 94 3.91 -2.27 -23.93
C SER A 94 5.22 -1.47 -23.90
N ASN A 95 5.25 -0.31 -23.24
CA ASN A 95 6.47 0.48 -23.00
C ASN A 95 7.27 0.04 -21.75
N GLY A 96 6.82 -0.98 -21.02
CA GLY A 96 7.47 -1.47 -19.81
C GLY A 96 7.11 -0.69 -18.53
N SER A 97 6.18 0.26 -18.58
CA SER A 97 5.64 0.92 -17.38
C SER A 97 4.49 0.11 -16.75
N ILE A 98 4.20 0.36 -15.48
CA ILE A 98 2.97 -0.14 -14.82
C ILE A 98 1.94 0.97 -14.78
N LEU A 99 0.71 0.66 -15.21
CA LEU A 99 -0.44 1.53 -15.09
C LEU A 99 -1.35 1.07 -13.94
N ARG A 100 -1.62 1.99 -13.00
CA ARG A 100 -2.56 1.86 -11.88
C ARG A 100 -3.83 2.68 -12.19
N PRO A 101 -4.86 2.10 -12.84
CA PRO A 101 -6.04 2.85 -13.30
C PRO A 101 -6.86 3.50 -12.18
N LEU A 102 -6.79 2.96 -10.97
CA LEU A 102 -7.61 3.36 -9.82
C LEU A 102 -6.81 4.14 -8.77
N ALA A 103 -5.54 4.48 -9.04
CA ALA A 103 -4.79 5.37 -8.15
C ALA A 103 -5.44 6.77 -8.12
N GLU A 104 -5.59 7.30 -6.91
CA GLU A 104 -6.26 8.57 -6.63
C GLU A 104 -5.52 9.74 -7.28
N GLU A 105 -4.20 9.78 -7.10
CA GLU A 105 -3.33 10.82 -7.66
C GLU A 105 -2.91 10.48 -9.09
N LEU A 106 -2.98 11.47 -9.98
CA LEU A 106 -2.64 11.29 -11.40
C LEU A 106 -1.16 10.96 -11.62
N GLU A 107 -0.28 11.53 -10.80
CA GLU A 107 1.17 11.37 -10.90
C GLU A 107 1.61 9.96 -10.51
N GLU A 108 0.88 9.30 -9.60
CA GLU A 108 1.15 7.94 -9.16
C GLU A 108 0.55 6.84 -10.04
N ARG A 109 -0.21 7.22 -11.07
CA ARG A 109 -0.88 6.24 -11.96
C ARG A 109 0.11 5.45 -12.79
N ILE A 110 1.30 5.99 -13.05
CA ILE A 110 2.28 5.37 -13.92
C ILE A 110 3.58 5.18 -13.15
N LEU A 111 4.04 3.94 -13.06
CA LEU A 111 5.35 3.62 -12.50
C LEU A 111 6.31 3.30 -13.64
N ASP A 112 7.41 4.06 -13.72
CA ASP A 112 8.54 3.74 -14.60
C ASP A 112 9.27 2.49 -14.11
N TYR A 113 9.98 1.80 -15.01
CA TYR A 113 10.74 0.59 -14.67
C TYR A 113 11.71 0.80 -13.49
N ARG A 114 12.17 2.02 -13.22
CA ARG A 114 13.04 2.31 -12.05
C ARG A 114 12.30 2.34 -10.71
N GLN A 115 10.99 2.50 -10.72
CA GLN A 115 10.17 2.72 -9.52
C GLN A 115 9.48 1.44 -9.02
N TYR A 116 9.43 0.40 -9.85
CA TYR A 116 8.83 -0.87 -9.48
C TYR A 116 9.74 -2.05 -9.79
N CYS A 117 9.42 -3.22 -9.24
CA CYS A 117 9.95 -4.49 -9.70
C CYS A 117 8.88 -5.58 -9.58
N LEU A 118 8.92 -6.58 -10.47
CA LEU A 118 8.00 -7.72 -10.43
C LEU A 118 8.62 -8.89 -9.67
N ALA A 119 7.84 -9.52 -8.79
CA ALA A 119 8.25 -10.76 -8.14
C ALA A 119 7.05 -11.64 -7.77
N ARG A 120 7.34 -12.91 -7.53
CA ARG A 120 6.40 -13.88 -6.93
C ARG A 120 6.79 -14.07 -5.47
N VAL A 121 5.82 -14.22 -4.59
CA VAL A 121 6.06 -14.44 -3.15
C VAL A 121 5.39 -15.73 -2.72
N ARG A 122 6.15 -16.62 -2.07
CA ARG A 122 5.65 -17.95 -1.68
C ARG A 122 4.58 -17.91 -0.59
N SER A 123 4.60 -16.87 0.24
CA SER A 123 3.64 -16.67 1.34
C SER A 123 2.26 -16.25 0.87
N TYR A 124 2.11 -15.81 -0.38
CA TYR A 124 0.82 -15.42 -0.92
C TYR A 124 0.07 -16.63 -1.46
N GLU A 125 -1.26 -16.58 -1.37
CA GLU A 125 -2.14 -17.63 -1.88
C GLU A 125 -1.99 -17.79 -3.40
N TYR A 126 -1.87 -16.65 -4.09
CA TYR A 126 -1.60 -16.53 -5.51
C TYR A 126 -0.10 -16.61 -5.81
N ARG A 127 0.24 -17.32 -6.89
CA ARG A 127 1.62 -17.52 -7.35
C ARG A 127 1.97 -16.71 -8.60
N GLU A 128 1.12 -15.79 -9.05
CA GLU A 128 1.48 -14.87 -10.12
C GLU A 128 2.48 -13.79 -9.68
N TYR A 129 3.03 -13.09 -10.66
CA TYR A 129 3.86 -11.91 -10.41
C TYR A 129 3.02 -10.76 -9.90
N LEU A 130 3.52 -10.09 -8.86
CA LEU A 130 2.96 -8.87 -8.33
C LEU A 130 3.94 -7.72 -8.55
N VAL A 131 3.41 -6.50 -8.51
CA VAL A 131 4.18 -5.26 -8.60
C VAL A 131 4.58 -4.84 -7.19
N PHE A 132 5.88 -4.68 -6.97
CA PHE A 132 6.43 -4.09 -5.77
C PHE A 132 6.97 -2.71 -6.11
N PHE A 133 6.59 -1.70 -5.34
CA PHE A 133 7.15 -0.35 -5.43
C PHE A 133 7.46 0.17 -4.03
N CYS A 134 8.17 1.30 -3.96
CA CYS A 134 8.51 1.87 -2.67
C CYS A 134 7.36 2.74 -2.23
N GLU A 135 6.79 2.41 -1.09
CA GLU A 135 6.03 3.40 -0.37
C GLU A 135 6.97 4.58 -0.13
N GLU A 136 6.56 5.77 -0.57
CA GLU A 136 7.10 6.97 0.04
C GLU A 136 6.63 6.94 1.48
N THR A 137 7.38 6.24 2.33
CA THR A 137 7.52 6.70 3.68
C THR A 137 8.05 8.10 3.48
N PHE A 138 7.18 9.11 3.57
CA PHE A 138 7.59 10.36 4.14
C PHE A 138 8.43 9.90 5.32
N PRO A 139 9.76 10.15 5.34
CA PRO A 139 10.44 10.01 6.60
C PRO A 139 9.53 10.81 7.52
N ILE A 140 8.97 10.12 8.52
CA ILE A 140 8.80 10.79 9.78
C ILE A 140 10.25 11.11 10.09
N GLU A 141 10.73 12.22 9.53
CA GLU A 141 11.89 12.88 10.04
C GLU A 141 11.53 12.95 11.51
N ASP A 142 12.40 12.42 12.34
CA ASP A 142 12.43 12.75 13.75
C ASP A 142 12.70 14.26 13.96
N ASP A 143 12.23 15.11 13.03
CA ASP A 143 12.35 16.54 12.91
C ASP A 143 11.14 17.08 12.10
N ASP A 144 10.19 17.67 12.83
CA ASP A 144 9.15 18.60 12.40
C ASP A 144 8.33 18.34 11.10
N GLY A 145 7.14 17.75 11.29
CA GLY A 145 5.93 18.45 10.81
C GLY A 145 4.95 17.69 9.92
N GLY A 146 5.32 16.58 9.26
CA GLY A 146 4.42 15.89 8.31
C GLY A 146 3.40 14.94 8.97
N GLY A 147 3.91 13.89 9.64
CA GLY A 147 3.08 12.93 10.39
C GLY A 147 2.38 13.57 11.61
N ILE A 148 2.91 14.70 12.08
CA ILE A 148 2.32 15.46 13.17
C ILE A 148 0.94 15.98 12.77
N VAL A 149 0.66 16.39 11.52
CA VAL A 149 -0.64 17.03 11.22
C VAL A 149 -1.82 16.06 11.36
N TYR A 150 -1.68 14.82 10.87
CA TYR A 150 -2.75 13.82 10.96
C TYR A 150 -2.91 13.31 12.41
N SER A 151 -1.81 13.04 13.11
CA SER A 151 -1.82 12.62 14.51
C SER A 151 -2.24 13.74 15.47
N PHE A 152 -1.88 15.00 15.20
CA PHE A 152 -2.24 16.17 16.00
C PHE A 152 -3.69 16.58 15.75
N GLY A 153 -4.18 16.49 14.51
CA GLY A 153 -5.59 16.70 14.19
C GLY A 153 -6.51 15.77 14.98
N MET A 154 -6.09 14.52 15.19
CA MET A 154 -6.82 13.56 16.03
C MET A 154 -6.54 13.69 17.53
N LEU A 155 -5.32 14.05 17.95
CA LEU A 155 -5.04 14.33 19.37
C LEU A 155 -5.72 15.60 19.88
N VAL A 156 -5.93 16.61 19.04
CA VAL A 156 -6.64 17.86 19.38
C VAL A 156 -8.16 17.68 19.33
N SER A 157 -8.68 16.77 18.50
CA SER A 157 -10.13 16.52 18.43
C SER A 157 -10.66 15.85 19.71
N VAL A 158 -9.88 14.97 20.35
CA VAL A 158 -10.27 14.28 21.59
C VAL A 158 -10.59 15.23 22.76
N PRO A 159 -9.73 16.20 23.16
CA PRO A 159 -10.05 17.14 24.23
C PRO A 159 -11.16 18.12 23.84
N PHE A 160 -11.29 18.47 22.55
CA PHE A 160 -12.39 19.30 22.06
C PHE A 160 -13.74 18.58 22.14
N LEU A 161 -13.78 17.29 21.82
CA LEU A 161 -14.94 16.43 21.98
C LEU A 161 -15.28 16.19 23.47
N ALA A 162 -14.27 16.04 24.33
CA ALA A 162 -14.48 15.95 25.76
C ALA A 162 -15.04 17.26 26.35
N ALA A 163 -14.52 18.41 25.93
CA ALA A 163 -15.00 19.72 26.36
C ALA A 163 -16.45 19.97 25.92
N THR A 164 -16.81 19.62 24.69
CA THR A 164 -18.19 19.73 24.20
C THR A 164 -19.12 18.80 24.97
N TYR A 165 -18.71 17.56 25.27
CA TYR A 165 -19.48 16.66 26.13
C TYR A 165 -19.74 17.24 27.54
N ILE A 166 -18.70 17.80 28.17
CA ILE A 166 -18.79 18.42 29.50
C ILE A 166 -19.76 19.62 29.48
N VAL A 167 -19.64 20.49 28.48
CA VAL A 167 -20.52 21.66 28.30
C VAL A 167 -21.98 21.21 28.10
N TYR A 168 -22.24 20.20 27.26
CA TYR A 168 -23.59 19.67 27.08
C TYR A 168 -24.16 19.04 28.34
N TRP A 169 -23.32 18.51 29.24
CA TRP A 169 -23.73 17.97 30.53
C TRP A 169 -24.10 19.07 31.54
N LEU A 170 -23.32 20.16 31.57
CA LEU A 170 -23.48 21.31 32.46
C LEU A 170 -24.63 22.24 32.09
N LEU A 171 -25.01 22.37 30.81
CA LEU A 171 -26.15 23.21 30.41
C LEU A 171 -27.48 22.60 30.89
N PRO A 172 -28.20 23.25 31.82
CA PRO A 172 -29.46 22.73 32.37
C PRO A 172 -30.66 22.87 31.42
N ASP A 173 -30.54 23.69 30.36
CA ASP A 173 -31.58 23.95 29.36
C ASP A 173 -31.82 22.77 28.38
N LEU A 174 -30.90 21.80 28.31
CA LEU A 174 -31.02 20.60 27.46
C LEU A 174 -31.67 19.40 28.18
N LYS A 175 -32.42 19.64 29.26
CA LYS A 175 -33.24 18.61 29.94
C LYS A 175 -34.55 18.28 29.21
N ASN A 176 -34.88 19.00 28.14
CA ASN A 176 -35.97 18.64 27.24
C ASN A 176 -35.61 17.40 26.39
N LEU A 177 -36.60 16.63 25.94
CA LEU A 177 -36.43 15.41 25.13
C LEU A 177 -35.42 15.56 23.97
N HIS A 178 -35.35 16.73 23.34
CA HIS A 178 -34.42 17.05 22.25
C HIS A 178 -32.96 17.19 22.70
N GLY A 179 -32.70 17.57 23.95
CA GLY A 179 -31.35 17.66 24.51
C GLY A 179 -30.79 16.34 25.04
N LEU A 180 -31.67 15.38 25.36
CA LEU A 180 -31.28 14.02 25.72
C LEU A 180 -30.69 13.24 24.53
N THR A 181 -31.31 13.37 23.35
CA THR A 181 -30.79 12.75 22.11
C THR A 181 -29.46 13.37 21.68
N LEU A 182 -29.30 14.69 21.83
CA LEU A 182 -28.05 15.38 21.52
C LEU A 182 -26.89 14.93 22.44
N ARG A 183 -27.16 14.75 23.73
CA ARG A 183 -26.18 14.23 24.70
C ARG A 183 -25.75 12.79 24.39
N GLY A 184 -26.69 11.94 24.01
CA GLY A 184 -26.41 10.56 23.57
C GLY A 184 -25.52 10.53 22.32
N TYR A 185 -25.84 11.36 21.32
CA TYR A 185 -25.06 11.46 20.08
C TYR A 185 -23.62 11.91 20.34
N VAL A 186 -23.41 12.95 21.15
CA VAL A 186 -22.07 13.44 21.50
C VAL A 186 -21.31 12.42 22.36
N GLY A 187 -22.00 11.67 23.23
CA GLY A 187 -21.40 10.58 23.98
C GLY A 187 -20.90 9.43 23.11
N CYS A 188 -21.71 8.98 22.14
CA CYS A 188 -21.30 7.94 21.18
C CYS A 188 -20.12 8.42 20.31
N LEU A 189 -20.16 9.66 19.84
CA LEU A 189 -19.03 10.26 19.11
C LEU A 189 -17.76 10.28 19.97
N ALA A 190 -17.83 10.74 21.22
CA ALA A 190 -16.67 10.77 22.11
C ALA A 190 -16.09 9.37 22.36
N MET A 191 -16.95 8.35 22.53
CA MET A 191 -16.51 6.96 22.68
C MET A 191 -15.84 6.42 21.41
N ALA A 192 -16.44 6.64 20.24
CA ALA A 192 -15.88 6.22 18.96
C ALA A 192 -14.52 6.88 18.69
N TYR A 193 -14.39 8.19 18.90
CA TYR A 193 -13.12 8.90 18.74
C TYR A 193 -12.06 8.46 19.75
N SER A 194 -12.45 8.10 20.98
CA SER A 194 -11.52 7.54 21.97
C SER A 194 -10.97 6.18 21.52
N ILE A 195 -11.82 5.31 20.96
CA ILE A 195 -11.42 4.01 20.42
C ILE A 195 -10.43 4.19 19.24
N VAL A 196 -10.75 5.10 18.32
CA VAL A 196 -9.89 5.42 17.17
C VAL A 196 -8.54 5.98 17.62
N GLY A 197 -8.52 6.84 18.65
CA GLY A 197 -7.28 7.33 19.24
C GLY A 197 -6.42 6.22 19.84
N MET A 198 -7.02 5.30 20.59
CA MET A 198 -6.30 4.15 21.17
C MET A 198 -5.68 3.23 20.11
N LEU A 199 -6.38 3.01 18.99
CA LEU A 199 -5.88 2.23 17.87
C LEU A 199 -4.64 2.86 17.21
N GLN A 200 -4.60 4.18 17.11
CA GLN A 200 -3.47 4.89 16.49
C GLN A 200 -2.25 5.01 17.39
N LEU A 201 -2.44 5.07 18.70
CA LEU A 201 -1.33 5.11 19.66
C LEU A 201 -0.69 3.73 19.90
N THR A 202 -1.32 2.65 19.44
CA THR A 202 -0.80 1.29 19.63
C THR A 202 0.02 0.88 18.40
N PRO A 203 1.35 0.66 18.52
CA PRO A 203 2.15 0.18 17.40
C PRO A 203 1.70 -1.21 16.95
N GLN A 204 1.69 -1.42 15.63
CA GLN A 204 1.11 -2.58 14.92
C GLN A 204 1.61 -3.96 15.43
N GLU A 205 2.80 -4.00 16.04
CA GLU A 205 3.47 -5.20 16.57
C GLU A 205 2.86 -5.74 17.89
N GLN A 206 1.98 -4.99 18.57
CA GLN A 206 1.40 -5.39 19.87
C GLN A 206 -0.12 -5.62 19.85
N ILE A 207 -0.75 -5.56 18.67
CA ILE A 207 -2.21 -5.69 18.56
C ILE A 207 -2.58 -7.17 18.73
N LEU A 208 -2.81 -7.55 19.98
CA LEU A 208 -3.37 -8.85 20.37
C LEU A 208 -4.68 -9.05 19.59
N THR A 209 -4.81 -10.17 18.86
CA THR A 209 -5.99 -10.51 18.04
C THR A 209 -7.31 -10.37 18.82
N SER A 210 -7.26 -10.51 20.15
CA SER A 210 -8.38 -10.31 21.06
C SER A 210 -8.93 -8.87 21.10
N ILE A 211 -8.08 -7.86 20.93
CA ILE A 211 -8.47 -6.43 20.90
C ILE A 211 -9.18 -6.11 19.58
N CYS A 212 -8.69 -6.65 18.46
CA CYS A 212 -9.33 -6.48 17.16
C CYS A 212 -10.75 -7.08 17.13
N ILE A 213 -10.92 -8.28 17.72
CA ILE A 213 -12.21 -8.95 17.83
C ILE A 213 -13.19 -8.17 18.72
N THR A 214 -12.74 -7.65 19.85
CA THR A 214 -13.60 -6.87 20.76
C THR A 214 -13.99 -5.50 20.20
N LEU A 215 -13.10 -4.87 19.41
CA LEU A 215 -13.40 -3.62 18.74
C LEU A 215 -14.36 -3.80 17.56
N GLY A 216 -14.21 -4.86 16.76
CA GLY A 216 -15.15 -5.18 15.68
C GLY A 216 -16.57 -5.46 16.18
N ILE A 217 -16.71 -6.13 17.32
CA ILE A 217 -18.02 -6.40 17.95
C ILE A 217 -18.65 -5.13 18.54
N SER A 218 -17.84 -4.13 18.93
CA SER A 218 -18.35 -2.88 19.50
C SER A 218 -18.89 -1.90 18.45
N THR A 219 -18.65 -2.17 17.16
CA THR A 219 -19.09 -1.34 16.03
C THR A 219 -20.31 -1.91 15.29
N GLU A 220 -20.86 -3.02 15.74
CA GLU A 220 -22.07 -3.66 15.20
C GLU A 220 -23.32 -3.36 16.04
#